data_AF-A0A970YBR2-F1
#
_entry.id   AF-A0A970YBR2-F1
#
_cell.length_a   1.000
_cell.length_b   1.000
_cell.length_c   1.000
_cell.angle_alpha   90.00
_cell.angle_beta   90.00
_cell.angle_gamma   90.00
#
_symmetry.space_group_name_H-M   'P 1'
#
loop_
_entity.id
_entity.type
_entity.pdbx_description
1 polymer ?
#
loop_
_entity_poly.entity_id
_entity_poly.type
_entity_poly.pdbx_seq_one_letter_code
_entity_poly.pdbx_strand_id
1 'polypeptide(L)'
;LDVDGVVLLDYLAVADEHRNRGLGRALLEYMCGLYGAQGDAGGILLEVESDQWGTDEERYLRSRRIAFYRRNGAVSLPLAGHLEMPGTDGTSLIYTKLLWLPLADRPPVGERLRACLLSFLRYCYGLQEGDPRTEAALSLLPD
;
A
#
# COMPACT_ATOMS: atom_id res chain seq x y z
N LEU A 1 6.03 0.15 -10.16
CA LEU A 1 6.63 1.46 -9.85
C LEU A 1 7.88 1.60 -10.70
N ASP A 2 8.41 2.81 -10.90
CA ASP A 2 9.75 3.02 -11.48
C ASP A 2 10.85 2.83 -10.41
N VAL A 3 10.73 1.72 -9.68
CA VAL A 3 11.70 1.22 -8.71
C VAL A 3 11.87 -0.27 -8.98
N ASP A 4 13.11 -0.67 -9.28
CA ASP A 4 13.41 -2.04 -9.70
C ASP A 4 12.96 -3.08 -8.68
N GLY A 5 12.22 -4.07 -9.19
CA GLY A 5 11.65 -5.16 -8.39
C GLY A 5 10.52 -4.75 -7.45
N VAL A 6 9.89 -3.60 -7.65
CA VAL A 6 8.71 -3.19 -6.87
C VAL A 6 7.46 -3.15 -7.73
N VAL A 7 6.53 -4.04 -7.40
CA VAL A 7 5.19 -4.08 -8.00
C VAL A 7 4.22 -3.30 -7.11
N LEU A 8 3.34 -2.51 -7.69
CA LEU A 8 2.24 -1.87 -6.96
C LEU A 8 0.96 -2.67 -7.18
N LEU A 9 0.28 -3.07 -6.10
CA LEU A 9 -1.11 -3.50 -6.18
C LEU A 9 -1.99 -2.34 -5.76
N ASP A 10 -2.48 -1.62 -6.77
CA ASP A 10 -3.28 -0.40 -6.60
C ASP A 10 -4.68 -0.71 -6.04
N TYR A 11 -5.32 -1.77 -6.55
CA TYR A 11 -6.67 -2.15 -6.11
C TYR A 11 -6.90 -3.66 -6.17
N LEU A 12 -7.51 -4.21 -5.10
CA LEU A 12 -7.99 -5.58 -5.04
C LEU A 12 -9.36 -5.62 -4.38
N ALA A 13 -10.34 -6.19 -5.08
CA ALA A 13 -11.68 -6.39 -4.56
C ALA A 13 -12.22 -7.79 -4.85
N VAL A 14 -13.07 -8.25 -3.94
CA VAL A 14 -13.91 -9.44 -4.12
C VAL A 14 -15.36 -8.98 -3.97
N ALA A 15 -16.19 -9.33 -4.96
CA ALA A 15 -17.61 -9.05 -4.95
C ALA A 15 -18.27 -9.57 -3.66
N ASP A 16 -19.22 -8.80 -3.12
CA ASP A 16 -19.79 -9.03 -1.79
C ASP A 16 -20.35 -10.44 -1.60
N GLU A 17 -21.07 -10.96 -2.60
CA GLU A 17 -21.64 -12.31 -2.65
C GLU A 17 -20.59 -13.45 -2.65
N HIS A 18 -19.34 -13.12 -2.88
CA HIS A 18 -18.20 -14.04 -2.95
C HIS A 18 -17.19 -13.86 -1.81
N ARG A 19 -17.41 -12.89 -0.91
CA ARG A 19 -16.53 -12.67 0.24
C ARG A 19 -16.56 -13.83 1.23
N ASN A 20 -15.51 -13.93 2.05
CA ASN A 20 -15.31 -14.98 3.07
C ASN A 20 -15.21 -16.42 2.52
N ARG A 21 -14.96 -16.59 1.21
CA ARG A 21 -14.74 -17.90 0.56
C ARG A 21 -13.28 -18.19 0.22
N GLY A 22 -12.34 -17.40 0.75
CA GLY A 22 -10.91 -17.52 0.47
C GLY A 22 -10.43 -16.90 -0.85
N LEU A 23 -11.33 -16.37 -1.70
CA LEU A 23 -10.98 -15.82 -3.01
C LEU A 23 -9.93 -14.71 -2.96
N GLY A 24 -10.03 -13.76 -2.02
CA GLY A 24 -9.04 -12.69 -1.90
C GLY A 24 -7.64 -13.23 -1.62
N ARG A 25 -7.54 -14.28 -0.79
CA ARG A 25 -6.27 -14.97 -0.52
C ARG A 25 -5.77 -15.69 -1.77
N ALA A 26 -6.64 -16.42 -2.47
CA ALA A 26 -6.26 -17.12 -3.69
C ALA A 26 -5.76 -16.16 -4.78
N LEU A 27 -6.40 -15.00 -4.94
CA LEU A 27 -5.94 -13.95 -5.85
C LEU A 27 -4.56 -13.42 -5.45
N LEU A 28 -4.35 -13.15 -4.15
CA LEU A 28 -3.07 -12.67 -3.65
C LEU A 28 -1.95 -13.69 -3.84
N GLU A 29 -2.20 -14.97 -3.50
CA GLU A 29 -1.26 -16.08 -3.72
C GLU A 29 -0.93 -16.26 -5.21
N TYR A 30 -1.93 -16.14 -6.09
CA TYR A 30 -1.71 -16.20 -7.53
C TYR A 30 -0.80 -15.06 -8.01
N MET A 31 -1.03 -13.82 -7.57
CA MET A 31 -0.17 -12.69 -7.90
C MET A 31 1.25 -12.87 -7.36
N CYS A 32 1.41 -13.35 -6.12
CA CYS A 32 2.72 -13.66 -5.57
C CYS A 32 3.45 -14.73 -6.39
N GLY A 33 2.75 -15.78 -6.83
CA GLY A 33 3.31 -16.80 -7.70
C GLY A 33 3.72 -16.25 -9.07
N LEU A 34 2.85 -15.42 -9.69
CA LEU A 34 3.11 -14.82 -10.99
C LEU A 34 4.35 -13.91 -10.98
N TYR A 35 4.41 -12.97 -10.04
CA TYR A 35 5.51 -12.00 -9.97
C TYR A 35 6.77 -12.59 -9.34
N GLY A 36 6.64 -13.53 -8.40
CA GLY A 36 7.78 -14.24 -7.82
C GLY A 36 8.47 -15.18 -8.81
N ALA A 37 7.70 -15.92 -9.62
CA ALA A 37 8.26 -16.85 -10.62
C ALA A 37 8.95 -16.15 -11.79
N GLN A 38 8.59 -14.90 -12.08
CA GLN A 38 9.28 -14.08 -13.08
C GLN A 38 10.68 -13.63 -12.62
N GLY A 39 11.03 -13.80 -11.34
CA GLY A 39 12.38 -13.58 -10.80
C GLY A 39 12.77 -12.11 -10.57
N ASP A 40 12.03 -11.17 -11.15
CA ASP A 40 12.41 -9.76 -11.15
C ASP A 40 11.78 -8.95 -10.01
N ALA A 41 10.75 -9.48 -9.33
CA ALA A 41 10.03 -8.75 -8.27
C ALA A 41 10.53 -9.12 -6.86
N GLY A 42 11.06 -8.13 -6.14
CA GLY A 42 11.43 -8.21 -4.73
C GLY A 42 10.23 -8.18 -3.79
N GLY A 43 9.19 -7.42 -4.13
CA GLY A 43 7.93 -7.43 -3.37
C GLY A 43 6.83 -6.55 -3.95
N ILE A 44 5.68 -6.60 -3.30
CA ILE A 44 4.47 -5.88 -3.70
C ILE A 44 4.18 -4.78 -2.67
N LEU A 45 4.13 -3.54 -3.14
CA LEU A 45 3.65 -2.38 -2.38
C LEU A 45 2.12 -2.34 -2.44
N LEU A 46 1.52 -2.13 -1.27
CA LEU A 46 0.07 -2.04 -1.09
C LEU A 46 -0.28 -0.71 -0.44
N GLU A 47 -1.29 -0.02 -0.96
CA GLU A 47 -1.96 1.06 -0.24
C GLU A 47 -3.21 0.54 0.46
N VAL A 48 -3.40 0.94 1.72
CA VAL A 48 -4.62 0.67 2.47
C VAL A 48 -5.06 1.89 3.25
N GLU A 49 -6.35 2.19 3.23
CA GLU A 49 -6.92 3.22 4.10
C GLU A 49 -6.67 2.89 5.58
N SER A 50 -6.41 3.95 6.34
CA SER A 50 -6.11 3.89 7.75
C SER A 50 -7.35 3.60 8.58
N ASP A 51 -7.21 2.65 9.49
CA ASP A 51 -8.20 2.31 10.51
C ASP A 51 -8.25 3.29 11.70
N GLN A 52 -7.53 4.42 11.63
CA GLN A 52 -7.51 5.45 12.69
C GLN A 52 -8.42 6.66 12.39
N TRP A 53 -8.95 6.78 11.18
CA TRP A 53 -9.89 7.85 10.79
C TRP A 53 -11.21 7.29 10.27
N GLY A 54 -12.27 8.11 10.33
CA GLY A 54 -13.62 7.76 9.87
C GLY A 54 -14.56 7.32 10.99
N THR A 55 -15.78 6.90 10.62
CA THR A 55 -16.77 6.36 11.57
C THR A 55 -16.33 5.02 12.16
N ASP A 56 -17.03 4.56 13.19
CA ASP A 56 -16.73 3.28 13.84
C ASP A 56 -16.84 2.10 12.85
N GLU A 57 -17.85 2.14 11.98
CA GLU A 57 -18.06 1.16 10.92
C GLU A 57 -16.94 1.19 9.88
N GLU A 58 -16.53 2.39 9.45
CA GLU A 58 -15.42 2.54 8.50
C GLU A 58 -14.10 2.03 9.10
N ARG A 59 -13.77 2.43 10.33
CA ARG A 59 -12.58 1.96 11.04
C ARG A 59 -12.60 0.45 11.21
N TYR A 60 -13.75 -0.13 11.54
CA TYR A 60 -13.91 -1.58 11.61
C TYR A 60 -13.64 -2.26 10.26
N LEU A 61 -14.23 -1.76 9.17
CA LEU A 61 -13.99 -2.32 7.82
C LEU A 61 -12.53 -2.17 7.38
N ARG A 62 -11.91 -1.01 7.59
CA ARG A 62 -10.49 -0.74 7.27
C ARG A 62 -9.56 -1.64 8.08
N SER A 63 -9.82 -1.83 9.37
CA SER A 63 -9.04 -2.75 10.22
C SER A 63 -9.08 -4.20 9.70
N ARG A 64 -10.24 -4.65 9.19
CA ARG A 64 -10.38 -5.97 8.57
C ARG A 64 -9.57 -6.11 7.28
N ARG A 65 -9.48 -5.04 6.47
CA ARG A 65 -8.63 -5.01 5.26
C ARG A 65 -7.15 -5.09 5.63
N ILE A 66 -6.70 -4.30 6.61
CA ILE A 66 -5.33 -4.36 7.13
C ILE A 66 -5.01 -5.75 7.68
N ALA A 67 -5.91 -6.33 8.49
CA ALA A 67 -5.75 -7.68 9.04
C ALA A 67 -5.77 -8.78 7.96
N PHE A 68 -6.49 -8.59 6.85
CA PHE A 68 -6.42 -9.48 5.70
C PHE A 68 -5.01 -9.50 5.11
N TYR A 69 -4.43 -8.34 4.77
CA TYR A 69 -3.08 -8.30 4.19
C TYR A 69 -2.02 -8.81 5.16
N ARG A 70 -2.09 -8.43 6.45
CA ARG A 70 -1.16 -8.92 7.48
C ARG A 70 -1.19 -10.44 7.66
N ARG A 71 -2.37 -11.05 7.67
CA ARG A 71 -2.51 -12.52 7.74
C ARG A 71 -1.96 -13.23 6.51
N ASN A 72 -1.83 -12.53 5.39
CA ASN A 72 -1.19 -13.04 4.17
C ASN A 72 0.28 -12.62 4.06
N GLY A 73 0.90 -12.15 5.15
CA GLY A 73 2.35 -11.89 5.20
C GLY A 73 2.77 -10.45 4.93
N ALA A 74 1.84 -9.53 4.67
CA ALA A 74 2.19 -8.14 4.50
C ALA A 74 2.62 -7.49 5.83
N VAL A 75 3.63 -6.64 5.77
CA VAL A 75 4.13 -5.87 6.91
C VAL A 75 3.99 -4.38 6.63
N SER A 76 3.86 -3.55 7.66
CA SER A 76 3.82 -2.10 7.48
C SER A 76 5.19 -1.56 7.05
N LEU A 77 5.22 -0.64 6.09
CA LEU A 77 6.43 0.14 5.82
C LEU A 77 6.76 1.03 7.03
N PRO A 78 8.05 1.31 7.29
CA PRO A 78 8.50 2.00 8.50
C PRO A 78 8.30 3.52 8.39
N LEU A 79 7.08 3.97 8.10
CA LEU A 79 6.72 5.39 8.14
C LEU A 79 6.28 5.76 9.56
N ALA A 80 6.65 6.95 10.01
CA ALA A 80 6.33 7.47 11.34
C ALA A 80 4.81 7.71 11.55
N GLY A 81 4.04 7.79 10.46
CA GLY A 81 2.62 8.09 10.49
C GLY A 81 1.88 7.60 9.24
N HIS A 82 0.74 8.23 8.96
CA HIS A 82 -0.12 7.90 7.84
C HIS A 82 0.00 8.99 6.79
N LEU A 83 -0.14 8.59 5.54
CA LEU A 83 -0.15 9.50 4.41
C LEU A 83 -1.50 10.22 4.35
N GLU A 84 -1.50 11.54 4.16
CA GLU A 84 -2.71 12.33 3.92
C GLU A 84 -2.87 12.59 2.43
N MET A 85 -3.72 11.78 1.78
CA MET A 85 -3.86 11.74 0.33
C MET A 85 -5.20 12.35 -0.12
N PRO A 86 -5.29 12.93 -1.33
CA PRO A 86 -6.56 13.40 -1.85
C PRO A 86 -7.52 12.23 -2.11
N GLY A 87 -8.77 12.37 -1.68
CA GLY A 87 -9.83 11.45 -2.05
C GLY A 87 -10.21 11.57 -3.53
N THR A 88 -10.94 10.58 -4.03
CA THR A 88 -11.34 10.51 -5.46
C THR A 88 -12.32 11.61 -5.86
N ASP A 89 -12.99 12.24 -4.90
CA ASP A 89 -13.88 13.38 -5.14
C ASP A 89 -13.14 14.72 -5.29
N GLY A 90 -11.80 14.72 -5.13
CA GLY A 90 -10.95 15.90 -5.26
C GLY A 90 -11.09 16.92 -4.13
N THR A 91 -11.92 16.67 -3.12
CA THR A 91 -12.20 17.61 -2.02
C THR A 91 -11.97 17.02 -0.64
N SER A 92 -12.18 15.71 -0.50
CA SER A 92 -11.92 14.98 0.73
C SER A 92 -10.45 14.59 0.84
N LEU A 93 -10.04 14.30 2.07
CA LEU A 93 -8.76 13.69 2.38
C LEU A 93 -9.01 12.26 2.85
N ILE A 94 -8.13 11.36 2.43
CA ILE A 94 -8.05 10.00 2.94
C ILE A 94 -6.70 9.82 3.62
N TYR A 95 -6.71 9.08 4.73
CA TYR A 95 -5.51 8.74 5.46
C TYR A 95 -5.13 7.31 5.11
N THR A 96 -3.91 7.07 4.64
CA THR A 96 -3.51 5.75 4.14
C THR A 96 -2.19 5.28 4.76
N LYS A 97 -2.00 3.96 4.75
CA LYS A 97 -0.76 3.29 5.13
C LYS A 97 -0.23 2.56 3.92
N LEU A 98 1.08 2.48 3.82
CA LEU A 98 1.74 1.59 2.89
C LEU A 98 2.14 0.29 3.59
N LEU A 99 1.80 -0.83 2.97
CA LEU A 99 2.26 -2.15 3.38
C LEU A 99 3.17 -2.75 2.31
N TRP A 100 4.06 -3.64 2.74
CA TRP A 100 4.93 -4.44 1.90
C TRP A 100 4.57 -5.91 2.03
N LEU A 101 4.21 -6.54 0.92
CA LEU A 101 4.08 -7.99 0.84
C LEU A 101 5.37 -8.55 0.22
N PRO A 102 6.24 -9.20 1.02
CA PRO A 102 7.50 -9.70 0.53
C PRO A 102 7.31 -10.83 -0.48
N LEU A 103 8.12 -10.82 -1.55
CA LEU A 103 8.30 -11.95 -2.45
C LEU A 103 9.69 -12.56 -2.25
N ALA A 104 10.74 -11.82 -2.61
CA ALA A 104 12.14 -12.19 -2.37
C ALA A 104 12.82 -11.26 -1.36
N ASP A 105 12.43 -9.98 -1.36
CA ASP A 105 13.09 -8.93 -0.59
C ASP A 105 12.34 -8.58 0.71
N ARG A 106 13.12 -8.14 1.68
CA ARG A 106 12.61 -7.44 2.87
C ARG A 106 12.01 -6.07 2.45
N PRO A 107 11.18 -5.46 3.31
CA PRO A 107 10.68 -4.11 3.06
C PRO A 107 11.80 -3.12 2.74
N PRO A 108 11.60 -2.22 1.76
CA PRO A 108 12.58 -1.20 1.44
C PRO A 108 12.84 -0.27 2.63
N VAL A 109 14.08 0.20 2.73
CA VAL A 109 14.56 1.15 3.75
C VAL A 109 15.42 2.24 3.10
N GLY A 110 15.68 3.34 3.80
CA GLY A 110 16.53 4.44 3.34
C GLY A 110 16.12 4.98 1.96
N GLU A 111 17.08 5.23 1.09
CA GLU A 111 16.84 5.76 -0.26
C GLU A 111 15.89 4.91 -1.11
N ARG A 112 15.90 3.58 -0.95
CA ARG A 112 14.96 2.72 -1.68
C ARG A 112 13.53 2.94 -1.21
N LEU A 113 13.31 3.15 0.09
CA LEU A 113 12.00 3.50 0.62
C LEU A 113 11.55 4.88 0.14
N ARG A 114 12.45 5.87 0.17
CA ARG A 114 12.20 7.21 -0.38
C ARG A 114 11.78 7.13 -1.85
N ALA A 115 12.51 6.39 -2.67
CA ALA A 115 12.20 6.19 -4.08
C ALA A 115 10.83 5.50 -4.29
N CYS A 116 10.52 4.47 -3.49
CA CYS A 116 9.21 3.82 -3.53
C CYS A 116 8.08 4.81 -3.21
N LEU A 117 8.24 5.63 -2.17
CA LEU A 117 7.25 6.61 -1.75
C LEU A 117 7.02 7.68 -2.83
N LEU A 118 8.08 8.25 -3.39
CA LEU A 118 7.97 9.23 -4.48
C LEU A 118 7.32 8.65 -5.73
N SER A 119 7.73 7.43 -6.10
CA SER A 119 7.14 6.71 -7.23
C SER A 119 5.64 6.49 -7.01
N PHE A 120 5.27 5.97 -5.84
CA PHE A 120 3.88 5.75 -5.45
C PHE A 120 3.05 7.05 -5.52
N LEU A 121 3.53 8.14 -4.91
CA LEU A 121 2.83 9.43 -4.91
C LEU A 121 2.62 9.97 -6.33
N ARG A 122 3.62 9.83 -7.21
CA ARG A 122 3.50 10.20 -8.62
C ARG A 122 2.50 9.33 -9.37
N TYR A 123 2.57 8.01 -9.22
CA TYR A 123 1.73 7.10 -9.99
C TYR A 123 0.26 7.11 -9.54
N CYS A 124 0.00 7.10 -8.23
CA CYS A 124 -1.36 7.04 -7.68
C CYS A 124 -2.04 8.42 -7.63
N TYR A 125 -1.27 9.49 -7.39
CA TYR A 125 -1.82 10.82 -7.10
C TYR A 125 -1.31 11.94 -8.02
N GLY A 126 -0.37 11.66 -8.93
CA GLY A 126 0.23 12.67 -9.81
C GLY A 126 1.15 13.66 -9.08
N LEU A 127 1.43 13.46 -7.80
CA LEU A 127 2.20 14.38 -6.97
C LEU A 127 3.71 14.29 -7.28
N GLN A 128 4.39 15.42 -7.23
CA GLN A 128 5.82 15.56 -7.52
C GLN A 128 6.58 16.07 -6.29
N GLU A 129 7.91 16.01 -6.31
CA GLU A 129 8.75 16.69 -5.30
C GLU A 129 8.49 18.21 -5.31
N GLY A 130 8.53 18.83 -4.13
CA GLY A 130 8.15 20.22 -3.93
C GLY A 130 6.64 20.47 -3.77
N ASP A 131 5.77 19.48 -4.04
CA ASP A 131 4.37 19.55 -3.63
C ASP A 131 4.29 19.45 -2.08
N PRO A 132 3.55 20.33 -1.39
CA PRO A 132 3.44 20.30 0.07
C PRO A 132 3.03 18.94 0.65
N ARG A 133 2.19 18.17 -0.06
CA ARG A 133 1.78 16.82 0.37
C ARG A 133 2.89 15.80 0.17
N THR A 134 3.66 15.93 -0.90
CA THR A 134 4.86 15.11 -1.09
C THR A 134 5.86 15.37 0.03
N GLU A 135 6.14 16.63 0.36
CA GLU A 135 7.05 16.99 1.46
C GLU A 135 6.53 16.48 2.82
N ALA A 136 5.21 16.59 3.07
CA ALA A 136 4.61 16.04 4.27
C ALA A 136 4.77 14.50 4.34
N ALA A 137 4.57 13.80 3.23
CA ALA A 137 4.79 12.36 3.16
C ALA A 137 6.26 11.98 3.38
N LEU A 138 7.19 12.70 2.76
CA LEU A 138 8.64 12.50 2.92
C LEU A 138 9.09 12.73 4.37
N SER A 139 8.45 13.66 5.09
CA SER A 139 8.74 13.92 6.51
C SER A 139 8.42 12.73 7.44
N LEU A 140 7.65 11.74 6.95
CA LEU A 140 7.34 10.52 7.70
C LEU A 140 8.40 9.42 7.51
N LEU A 141 9.37 9.62 6.62
CA LEU A 141 10.48 8.67 6.46
C LEU A 141 11.32 8.63 7.75
N PRO A 142 11.88 7.47 8.10
CA PRO A 142 12.84 7.38 9.20
C PRO A 142 14.12 8.14 8.85
N ASP A 143 14.80 8.66 9.88
CA ASP A 143 16.13 9.29 9.77
C ASP A 143 17.18 8.35 9.14
#